data_AF-A0A6G4TYL1-F1
#
_entry.id   AF-A0A6G4TYL1-F1
#
_cell.length_a   1.000
_cell.length_b   1.000
_cell.length_c   1.000
_cell.angle_alpha   90.00
_cell.angle_beta   90.00
_cell.angle_gamma   90.00
#
_symmetry.space_group_name_H-M   'P 1'
#
loop_
_entity.id
_entity.type
_entity.pdbx_description
1 polymer ?
#
loop_
_entity_poly.entity_id
_entity_poly.type
_entity_poly.pdbx_seq_one_letter_code
_entity_poly.pdbx_strand_id
1 'polypeptide(L)'
;MNRLPALVSKPARSPHAQRDAERLLAAGPCAVCTERDDAAHRWLRYFTHHSRAEARVQTRIRSSMGFCPPHTRHLLGDPASASWLLPQLYDLALDGGLQLLTGPARRPAPHACPACVTGTRAAARARSVLLRALDRPPVFAAMTGGDVCLPHLAAAAASLPAEEGVRLAEAVVHRFPERAALEWIAGSDADAPVRARLHRALDPLADEEDRRQQRSVLDRWDADAGLACCPLCLAEHRAARRLLRWAAWAGPEPPDGEDTALCARHLHDLAADGGPNLAVITAGNAAAWQARFTRFHLLRRQGGAARRTAPERLLYGPDTRGCRACREEALAARRQRDLLTAVLYDATRARAYETAHGICLRHAMSWPDPPAPVFAALRARTALLRWELDEALRKQEWHTRHEVRGAELGVGLRAPTLVDGRVYAGLPPQPRVH
;
A
#
# COMPACT_ATOMS: atom_id res chain seq x y z
N MET A 1 16.96 -9.72 -1.74
CA MET A 1 16.73 -9.92 -3.19
C MET A 1 15.82 -11.13 -3.36
N ASN A 2 14.56 -10.91 -3.73
CA ASN A 2 13.68 -12.03 -4.08
C ASN A 2 14.23 -12.67 -5.36
N ARG A 3 14.58 -13.97 -5.32
CA ARG A 3 14.98 -14.71 -6.53
C ARG A 3 13.90 -14.51 -7.59
N LEU A 4 14.30 -14.09 -8.79
CA LEU A 4 13.38 -14.05 -9.93
C LEU A 4 12.73 -15.43 -10.06
N PRO A 5 11.41 -15.51 -10.30
CA PRO A 5 10.74 -16.79 -10.46
C PRO A 5 11.41 -17.59 -11.59
N ALA A 6 11.57 -18.90 -11.38
CA ALA A 6 12.17 -19.79 -12.38
C ALA A 6 11.45 -19.62 -13.72
N LEU A 7 12.22 -19.64 -14.82
CA LEU A 7 11.68 -19.60 -16.18
C LEU A 7 10.67 -20.73 -16.34
N VAL A 8 9.44 -20.39 -16.74
CA VAL A 8 8.38 -21.37 -16.97
C VAL A 8 8.78 -22.15 -18.22
N SER A 9 9.00 -23.46 -18.10
CA SER A 9 9.20 -24.35 -19.25
C SER A 9 8.00 -24.25 -20.18
N LYS A 10 8.24 -24.22 -21.50
CA LYS A 10 7.21 -24.01 -22.54
C LYS A 10 6.08 -25.05 -22.35
N PRO A 11 4.89 -24.66 -21.88
CA PRO A 11 3.83 -25.63 -21.62
C PRO A 11 3.21 -26.10 -22.93
N ALA A 12 2.71 -27.33 -22.94
CA ALA A 12 2.01 -27.91 -24.09
C ALA A 12 0.81 -27.03 -24.50
N ARG A 13 0.65 -26.80 -25.80
CA ARG A 13 -0.44 -26.01 -26.38
C ARG A 13 -1.78 -26.71 -26.12
N SER A 14 -2.67 -26.07 -25.36
CA SER A 14 -4.03 -26.57 -25.11
C SER A 14 -5.08 -25.58 -25.64
N PRO A 15 -6.07 -26.02 -26.44
CA PRO A 15 -7.20 -25.16 -26.87
C PRO A 15 -7.97 -24.51 -25.71
N HIS A 16 -7.90 -25.09 -24.50
CA HIS A 16 -8.50 -24.49 -23.31
C HIS A 16 -7.77 -23.22 -22.86
N ALA A 17 -6.45 -23.11 -23.09
CA ALA A 17 -5.66 -21.96 -22.67
C ALA A 17 -6.07 -20.68 -23.41
N GLN A 18 -6.46 -20.77 -24.69
CA GLN A 18 -6.94 -19.62 -25.46
C GLN A 18 -8.26 -19.09 -24.89
N ARG A 19 -9.26 -19.96 -24.72
CA ARG A 19 -10.57 -19.57 -24.18
C ARG A 19 -10.48 -18.98 -22.77
N ASP A 20 -9.61 -19.54 -21.92
CA ASP A 20 -9.37 -19.00 -20.59
C ASP A 20 -8.70 -17.62 -20.64
N ALA A 21 -7.74 -17.41 -21.54
CA ALA A 21 -7.09 -16.12 -21.72
C ALA A 21 -8.06 -15.04 -22.25
N GLU A 22 -8.88 -15.38 -23.26
CA GLU A 22 -9.90 -14.47 -23.80
C GLU A 22 -10.94 -14.09 -22.74
N ARG A 23 -11.41 -15.06 -21.93
CA ARG A 23 -12.31 -14.78 -20.81
C ARG A 23 -11.68 -13.83 -19.78
N LEU A 24 -10.39 -14.01 -19.46
CA LEU A 24 -9.68 -13.11 -18.55
C LEU A 24 -9.56 -11.70 -19.12
N LEU A 25 -9.21 -11.56 -20.39
CA LEU A 25 -9.05 -10.27 -21.07
C LEU A 25 -10.38 -9.50 -21.17
N ALA A 26 -11.51 -10.19 -21.22
CA ALA A 26 -12.84 -9.55 -21.24
C ALA A 26 -13.29 -8.99 -19.87
N ALA A 27 -12.57 -9.28 -18.76
CA ALA A 27 -13.05 -9.00 -17.40
C ALA A 27 -12.83 -7.56 -16.91
N GLY A 28 -12.11 -6.71 -17.64
CA GLY A 28 -11.89 -5.31 -17.24
C GLY A 28 -10.63 -4.68 -17.84
N PRO A 29 -10.27 -3.46 -17.40
CA PRO A 29 -9.18 -2.68 -18.00
C PRO A 29 -7.81 -3.35 -17.84
N CYS A 30 -7.61 -4.15 -16.80
CA CYS A 30 -6.47 -5.04 -16.72
C CYS A 30 -6.87 -6.39 -16.10
N ALA A 31 -6.89 -7.43 -16.92
CA ALA A 31 -7.28 -8.79 -16.51
C ALA A 31 -6.53 -9.30 -15.25
N VAL A 32 -5.23 -9.00 -15.17
CA VAL A 32 -4.38 -9.45 -14.05
C VAL A 32 -4.68 -8.68 -12.76
N CYS A 33 -4.99 -7.40 -12.87
CA CYS A 33 -5.43 -6.53 -11.77
C CYS A 33 -6.80 -6.98 -11.23
N THR A 34 -7.77 -7.23 -12.13
CA THR A 34 -9.10 -7.71 -11.76
C THR A 34 -9.00 -9.03 -10.97
N GLU A 35 -8.26 -10.03 -11.48
CA GLU A 35 -8.09 -11.30 -10.78
C GLU A 35 -7.39 -11.18 -9.42
N ARG A 36 -6.44 -10.24 -9.29
CA ARG A 36 -5.76 -9.93 -8.02
C ARG A 36 -6.77 -9.43 -6.99
N ASP A 37 -7.55 -8.42 -7.38
CA ASP A 37 -8.46 -7.69 -6.49
C ASP A 37 -9.64 -8.60 -6.11
N ASP A 38 -10.21 -9.31 -7.08
CA ASP A 38 -11.29 -10.28 -6.84
C ASP A 38 -10.87 -11.41 -5.91
N ALA A 39 -9.66 -11.95 -6.10
CA ALA A 39 -9.17 -13.01 -5.22
C ALA A 39 -8.92 -12.51 -3.79
N ALA A 40 -8.47 -11.26 -3.63
CA ALA A 40 -8.31 -10.65 -2.31
C ALA A 40 -9.67 -10.40 -1.63
N HIS A 41 -10.65 -9.86 -2.36
CA HIS A 41 -12.01 -9.66 -1.86
C HIS A 41 -12.71 -10.99 -1.52
N ARG A 42 -12.58 -12.02 -2.37
CA ARG A 42 -13.09 -13.37 -2.06
C ARG A 42 -12.47 -13.93 -0.79
N TRP A 43 -11.17 -13.72 -0.59
CA TRP A 43 -10.48 -14.14 0.63
C TRP A 43 -11.03 -13.41 1.86
N LEU A 44 -11.22 -12.08 1.79
CA LEU A 44 -11.76 -11.29 2.90
C LEU A 44 -13.19 -11.71 3.26
N ARG A 45 -14.05 -11.93 2.26
CA ARG A 45 -15.41 -12.44 2.45
C ARG A 45 -15.41 -13.85 3.06
N TYR A 46 -14.51 -14.73 2.63
CA TYR A 46 -14.38 -16.05 3.24
C TYR A 46 -13.85 -15.99 4.68
N PHE A 47 -12.97 -15.03 4.98
CA PHE A 47 -12.50 -14.74 6.33
C PHE A 47 -13.63 -14.26 7.24
N THR A 48 -14.43 -13.29 6.78
CA THR A 48 -15.54 -12.73 7.58
C THR A 48 -16.60 -13.79 7.89
N HIS A 49 -16.97 -14.63 6.92
CA HIS A 49 -18.07 -15.58 7.09
C HIS A 49 -17.68 -16.96 7.65
N HIS A 50 -16.49 -17.48 7.33
CA HIS A 50 -16.22 -18.91 7.53
C HIS A 50 -14.92 -19.23 8.27
N SER A 51 -13.80 -18.58 7.91
CA SER A 51 -12.48 -19.09 8.28
C SER A 51 -11.78 -18.39 9.45
N ARG A 52 -12.43 -17.42 10.10
CA ARG A 52 -11.82 -16.68 11.23
C ARG A 52 -11.46 -17.55 12.44
N ALA A 53 -12.21 -18.64 12.67
CA ALA A 53 -11.96 -19.58 13.75
C ALA A 53 -10.89 -20.64 13.40
N GLU A 54 -10.44 -20.72 12.15
CA GLU A 54 -9.45 -21.71 11.74
C GLU A 54 -8.05 -21.33 12.26
N ALA A 55 -7.42 -22.24 13.01
CA ALA A 55 -6.09 -22.02 13.59
C ALA A 55 -5.05 -21.59 12.54
N ARG A 56 -5.07 -22.19 11.34
CA ARG A 56 -4.16 -21.85 10.24
C ARG A 56 -4.35 -20.41 9.75
N VAL A 57 -5.58 -19.90 9.75
CA VAL A 57 -5.88 -18.51 9.37
C VAL A 57 -5.44 -17.56 10.47
N GLN A 58 -5.77 -17.87 11.74
CA GLN A 58 -5.32 -17.07 12.88
C GLN A 58 -3.79 -16.94 12.94
N THR A 59 -3.04 -18.02 12.74
CA THR A 59 -1.57 -17.97 12.69
C THR A 59 -1.05 -17.03 11.60
N ARG A 60 -1.68 -17.01 10.43
CA ARG A 60 -1.30 -16.08 9.35
C ARG A 60 -1.64 -14.63 9.68
N ILE A 61 -2.76 -14.39 10.38
CA ILE A 61 -3.15 -13.05 10.83
C ILE A 61 -2.18 -12.55 11.91
N ARG A 62 -1.87 -13.37 12.93
CA ARG A 62 -0.87 -13.04 13.96
C ARG A 62 0.49 -12.72 13.30
N SER A 63 0.99 -13.60 12.43
CA SER A 63 2.31 -13.41 11.82
C SER A 63 2.42 -12.22 10.86
N SER A 64 1.28 -11.73 10.35
CA SER A 64 1.21 -10.51 9.51
C SER A 64 0.80 -9.27 10.29
N MET A 65 0.51 -9.40 11.59
CA MET A 65 -0.05 -8.34 12.45
C MET A 65 -1.35 -7.75 11.90
N GLY A 66 -2.24 -8.62 11.43
CA GLY A 66 -3.51 -8.21 10.83
C GLY A 66 -3.44 -8.00 9.32
N PHE A 67 -4.33 -7.15 8.81
CA PHE A 67 -4.38 -6.80 7.39
C PHE A 67 -3.58 -5.53 7.10
N CYS A 68 -3.17 -5.38 5.84
CA CYS A 68 -2.57 -4.14 5.38
C CYS A 68 -3.60 -3.00 5.36
N PRO A 69 -3.15 -1.72 5.34
CA PRO A 69 -4.07 -0.58 5.39
C PRO A 69 -5.21 -0.62 4.36
N PRO A 70 -4.99 -0.97 3.08
CA PRO A 70 -6.08 -1.11 2.12
C PRO A 70 -7.16 -2.13 2.52
N HIS A 71 -6.76 -3.31 2.95
CA HIS A 71 -7.70 -4.37 3.32
C HIS A 71 -8.39 -4.11 4.66
N THR A 72 -7.71 -3.47 5.61
CA THR A 72 -8.37 -2.98 6.82
C THR A 72 -9.43 -1.92 6.49
N ARG A 73 -9.13 -0.98 5.58
CA ARG A 73 -10.11 0.03 5.14
C ARG A 73 -11.28 -0.57 4.40
N HIS A 74 -11.07 -1.63 3.61
CA HIS A 74 -12.15 -2.39 3.02
C HIS A 74 -13.08 -2.99 4.10
N LEU A 75 -12.52 -3.63 5.14
CA LEU A 75 -13.33 -4.17 6.25
C LEU A 75 -14.04 -3.08 7.07
N LEU A 76 -13.40 -1.92 7.25
CA LEU A 76 -14.01 -0.75 7.89
C LEU A 76 -15.17 -0.15 7.08
N GLY A 77 -15.17 -0.38 5.76
CA GLY A 77 -16.24 0.06 4.85
C GLY A 77 -17.53 -0.73 5.01
N ASP A 78 -17.49 -1.92 5.61
CA ASP A 78 -18.67 -2.71 5.96
C ASP A 78 -19.05 -2.45 7.43
N PRO A 79 -20.17 -1.75 7.71
CA PRO A 79 -20.60 -1.45 9.07
C PRO A 79 -20.84 -2.69 9.91
N ALA A 80 -21.32 -3.78 9.31
CA ALA A 80 -21.55 -5.03 10.01
C ALA A 80 -20.20 -5.59 10.47
N SER A 81 -19.26 -5.78 9.55
CA SER A 81 -17.91 -6.27 9.89
C SER A 81 -17.21 -5.40 10.93
N ALA A 82 -17.34 -4.07 10.88
CA ALA A 82 -16.58 -3.18 11.76
C ALA A 82 -16.86 -3.37 13.27
N SER A 83 -18.10 -3.62 13.66
CA SER A 83 -18.49 -3.66 15.08
C SER A 83 -18.21 -4.99 15.77
N TRP A 84 -18.29 -6.12 15.06
CA TRP A 84 -18.09 -7.45 15.64
C TRP A 84 -16.77 -8.12 15.23
N LEU A 85 -16.30 -7.95 13.98
CA LEU A 85 -15.13 -8.66 13.47
C LEU A 85 -13.81 -7.98 13.86
N LEU A 86 -13.76 -6.65 13.85
CA LEU A 86 -12.51 -5.93 14.06
C LEU A 86 -11.88 -6.16 15.44
N PRO A 87 -12.64 -6.24 16.55
CA PRO A 87 -12.05 -6.63 17.84
C PRO A 87 -11.32 -7.98 17.78
N GLN A 88 -11.91 -9.00 17.15
CA GLN A 88 -11.29 -10.33 16.99
C GLN A 88 -10.04 -10.27 16.11
N LEU A 89 -10.08 -9.49 15.02
CA LEU A 89 -8.92 -9.28 14.15
C LEU A 89 -7.77 -8.60 14.90
N TYR A 90 -8.08 -7.57 15.69
CA TYR A 90 -7.08 -6.77 16.38
C TYR A 90 -6.49 -7.46 17.62
N ASP A 91 -7.25 -8.33 18.27
CA ASP A 91 -6.73 -9.25 19.27
C ASP A 91 -5.59 -10.11 18.70
N LEU A 92 -5.83 -10.75 17.54
CA LEU A 92 -4.81 -11.52 16.82
C LEU A 92 -3.63 -10.65 16.33
N ALA A 93 -3.91 -9.46 15.80
CA ALA A 93 -2.88 -8.57 15.30
C ALA A 93 -1.96 -8.06 16.42
N LEU A 94 -2.54 -7.76 17.59
CA LEU A 94 -1.83 -7.29 18.77
C LEU A 94 -0.97 -8.39 19.38
N ASP A 95 -1.46 -9.64 19.43
CA ASP A 95 -0.65 -10.81 19.82
C ASP A 95 0.63 -10.91 18.99
N GLY A 96 0.47 -10.89 17.66
CA GLY A 96 1.59 -11.00 16.73
C GLY A 96 2.56 -9.83 16.85
N GLY A 97 2.03 -8.62 17.01
CA GLY A 97 2.85 -7.42 17.19
C GLY A 97 3.67 -7.45 18.47
N LEU A 98 3.08 -7.86 19.58
CA LEU A 98 3.79 -7.99 20.87
C LEU A 98 4.85 -9.09 20.79
N GLN A 99 4.56 -10.25 20.22
CA GLN A 99 5.54 -11.33 20.01
C GLN A 99 6.74 -10.86 19.19
N LEU A 100 6.51 -10.07 18.13
CA LEU A 100 7.58 -9.51 17.30
C LEU A 100 8.40 -8.44 18.03
N LEU A 101 7.75 -7.63 18.87
CA LEU A 101 8.42 -6.59 19.65
C LEU A 101 9.29 -7.14 20.79
N THR A 102 8.83 -8.19 21.47
CA THR A 102 9.55 -8.84 22.59
C THR A 102 10.51 -9.96 22.14
N GLY A 103 10.51 -10.30 20.86
CA GLY A 103 11.39 -11.31 20.28
C GLY A 103 12.88 -10.95 20.32
N PRO A 104 13.77 -11.87 19.88
CA PRO A 104 15.22 -11.68 19.92
C PRO A 104 15.68 -10.42 19.16
N ALA A 105 16.90 -9.94 19.47
CA ALA A 105 17.45 -8.64 19.03
C ALA A 105 17.31 -8.29 17.53
N ARG A 106 17.10 -9.29 16.65
CA ARG A 106 16.66 -9.06 15.27
C ARG A 106 15.16 -9.33 15.14
N ARG A 107 14.35 -8.28 15.27
CA ARG A 107 12.90 -8.34 15.02
C ARG A 107 12.67 -8.73 13.55
N PRO A 108 12.07 -9.90 13.25
CA PRO A 108 11.74 -10.22 11.87
C PRO A 108 10.65 -9.27 11.38
N ALA A 109 10.70 -8.92 10.10
CA ALA A 109 9.61 -8.16 9.49
C ALA A 109 8.30 -8.97 9.55
N PRO A 110 7.15 -8.32 9.78
CA PRO A 110 5.87 -9.02 9.74
C PRO A 110 5.65 -9.66 8.36
N HIS A 111 5.00 -10.81 8.34
CA HIS A 111 4.62 -11.47 7.09
C HIS A 111 3.66 -10.60 6.28
N ALA A 112 3.58 -10.85 4.97
CA ALA A 112 2.64 -10.16 4.11
C ALA A 112 1.18 -10.46 4.49
N CYS A 113 0.31 -9.46 4.34
CA CYS A 113 -1.13 -9.57 4.53
C CYS A 113 -1.70 -10.80 3.77
N PRO A 114 -2.46 -11.70 4.41
CA PRO A 114 -2.95 -12.93 3.79
C PRO A 114 -3.82 -12.70 2.55
N ALA A 115 -4.67 -11.67 2.55
CA ALA A 115 -5.45 -11.27 1.37
C ALA A 115 -4.54 -10.83 0.21
N CYS A 116 -3.50 -10.02 0.45
CA CYS A 116 -2.50 -9.65 -0.56
C CYS A 116 -1.75 -10.86 -1.12
N VAL A 117 -1.40 -11.84 -0.27
CA VAL A 117 -0.73 -13.08 -0.71
C VAL A 117 -1.65 -13.86 -1.67
N THR A 118 -2.93 -13.99 -1.34
CA THR A 118 -3.93 -14.63 -2.21
C THR A 118 -4.08 -13.88 -3.54
N GLY A 119 -4.22 -12.56 -3.49
CA GLY A 119 -4.29 -11.71 -4.68
C GLY A 119 -3.04 -11.81 -5.57
N THR A 120 -1.85 -11.78 -4.97
CA THR A 120 -0.57 -11.91 -5.71
C THR A 120 -0.47 -13.27 -6.41
N ARG A 121 -0.91 -14.35 -5.75
CA ARG A 121 -0.96 -15.69 -6.37
C ARG A 121 -1.97 -15.74 -7.52
N ALA A 122 -3.13 -15.08 -7.38
CA ALA A 122 -4.11 -14.99 -8.45
C ALA A 122 -3.58 -14.20 -9.66
N ALA A 123 -2.95 -13.05 -9.43
CA ALA A 123 -2.28 -12.28 -10.46
C ALA A 123 -1.22 -13.11 -11.21
N ALA A 124 -0.38 -13.85 -10.48
CA ALA A 124 0.62 -14.72 -11.08
C ALA A 124 0.01 -15.85 -11.94
N ARG A 125 -1.10 -16.46 -11.47
CA ARG A 125 -1.84 -17.47 -12.25
C ARG A 125 -2.49 -16.87 -13.49
N ALA A 126 -3.16 -15.72 -13.38
CA ALA A 126 -3.76 -15.01 -14.50
C ALA A 126 -2.71 -14.67 -15.56
N ARG A 127 -1.58 -14.08 -15.15
CA ARG A 127 -0.45 -13.84 -16.05
C ARG A 127 0.06 -15.11 -16.71
N SER A 128 0.19 -16.21 -15.96
CA SER A 128 0.60 -17.50 -16.51
C SER A 128 -0.38 -18.01 -17.58
N VAL A 129 -1.70 -17.89 -17.36
CA VAL A 129 -2.72 -18.24 -18.37
C VAL A 129 -2.54 -17.43 -19.64
N LEU A 130 -2.38 -16.10 -19.54
CA LEU A 130 -2.15 -15.22 -20.68
C LEU A 130 -0.88 -15.61 -21.46
N LEU A 131 0.24 -15.85 -20.75
CA LEU A 131 1.50 -16.22 -21.37
C LEU A 131 1.43 -17.56 -22.12
N ARG A 132 0.60 -18.51 -21.66
CA ARG A 132 0.38 -19.80 -22.37
C ARG A 132 -0.36 -19.65 -23.70
N ALA A 133 -1.09 -18.56 -23.88
CA ALA A 133 -1.84 -18.26 -25.10
C ALA A 133 -1.24 -17.08 -25.88
N LEU A 134 -0.02 -16.63 -25.56
CA LEU A 134 0.61 -15.44 -26.17
C LEU A 134 0.90 -15.62 -27.67
N ASP A 135 0.98 -16.85 -28.17
CA ASP A 135 1.12 -17.15 -29.61
C ASP A 135 -0.20 -17.03 -30.39
N ARG A 136 -1.33 -16.83 -29.69
CA ARG A 136 -2.64 -16.59 -30.30
C ARG A 136 -2.79 -15.12 -30.67
N PRO A 137 -3.02 -14.77 -31.95
CA PRO A 137 -3.13 -13.38 -32.36
C PRO A 137 -4.15 -12.54 -31.58
N PRO A 138 -5.36 -13.04 -31.26
CA PRO A 138 -6.33 -12.28 -30.45
C PRO A 138 -5.82 -11.93 -29.06
N VAL A 139 -5.15 -12.88 -28.38
CA VAL A 139 -4.58 -12.68 -27.04
C VAL A 139 -3.42 -11.70 -27.08
N PHE A 140 -2.51 -11.82 -28.05
CA PHE A 140 -1.39 -10.90 -28.21
C PHE A 140 -1.87 -9.47 -28.51
N ALA A 141 -2.85 -9.33 -29.40
CA ALA A 141 -3.45 -8.05 -29.75
C ALA A 141 -4.16 -7.40 -28.56
N ALA A 142 -4.94 -8.16 -27.77
CA ALA A 142 -5.59 -7.66 -26.57
C ALA A 142 -4.59 -7.22 -25.48
N MET A 143 -3.58 -8.06 -25.19
CA MET A 143 -2.54 -7.73 -24.21
C MET A 143 -1.79 -6.45 -24.58
N THR A 144 -1.40 -6.29 -25.85
CA THR A 144 -0.68 -5.09 -26.32
C THR A 144 -1.62 -3.91 -26.61
N GLY A 145 -2.90 -4.20 -26.82
CA GLY A 145 -3.99 -3.26 -27.02
C GLY A 145 -4.64 -2.77 -25.73
N GLY A 146 -3.95 -2.87 -24.59
CA GLY A 146 -4.29 -2.18 -23.34
C GLY A 146 -5.14 -2.93 -22.33
N ASP A 147 -5.55 -4.17 -22.59
CA ASP A 147 -6.29 -5.02 -21.63
C ASP A 147 -5.37 -5.59 -20.52
N VAL A 148 -4.10 -5.22 -20.55
CA VAL A 148 -3.10 -5.47 -19.50
C VAL A 148 -2.31 -4.18 -19.27
N CYS A 149 -2.23 -3.73 -18.01
CA CYS A 149 -1.47 -2.53 -17.67
C CYS A 149 0.05 -2.74 -17.85
N LEU A 150 0.77 -1.63 -18.05
CA LEU A 150 2.22 -1.60 -18.26
C LEU A 150 3.02 -2.32 -17.16
N PRO A 151 2.71 -2.20 -15.85
CA PRO A 151 3.37 -2.99 -14.81
C PRO A 151 3.24 -4.51 -15.03
N HIS A 152 2.07 -4.99 -15.47
CA HIS A 152 1.85 -6.41 -15.72
C HIS A 152 2.43 -6.88 -17.06
N LEU A 153 2.42 -6.02 -18.10
CA LEU A 153 3.13 -6.27 -19.35
C LEU A 153 4.66 -6.34 -19.13
N ALA A 154 5.20 -5.47 -18.28
CA ALA A 154 6.61 -5.48 -17.90
C ALA A 154 6.97 -6.78 -17.18
N ALA A 155 6.14 -7.21 -16.22
CA ALA A 155 6.30 -8.50 -15.55
C ALA A 155 6.17 -9.70 -16.51
N ALA A 156 5.28 -9.62 -17.51
CA ALA A 156 5.15 -10.63 -18.55
C ALA A 156 6.41 -10.70 -19.42
N ALA A 157 6.86 -9.58 -19.99
CA ALA A 157 8.06 -9.49 -20.83
C ALA A 157 9.34 -9.93 -20.09
N ALA A 158 9.48 -9.56 -18.81
CA ALA A 158 10.59 -9.98 -17.96
C ALA A 158 10.62 -11.51 -17.73
N SER A 159 9.46 -12.18 -17.73
CA SER A 159 9.34 -13.62 -17.46
C SER A 159 9.47 -14.51 -18.71
N LEU A 160 9.41 -13.93 -19.90
CA LEU A 160 9.44 -14.66 -21.18
C LEU A 160 10.87 -15.00 -21.63
N PRO A 161 11.02 -15.99 -22.53
CA PRO A 161 12.23 -16.14 -23.34
C PRO A 161 12.61 -14.83 -24.03
N ALA A 162 13.90 -14.63 -24.30
CA ALA A 162 14.39 -13.33 -24.75
C ALA A 162 13.70 -12.82 -26.03
N GLU A 163 13.51 -13.68 -27.04
CA GLU A 163 12.86 -13.32 -28.30
C GLU A 163 11.39 -12.93 -28.09
N GLU A 164 10.63 -13.73 -27.34
CA GLU A 164 9.21 -13.44 -27.05
C GLU A 164 9.05 -12.19 -26.17
N GLY A 165 9.95 -11.98 -25.22
CA GLY A 165 9.99 -10.78 -24.39
C GLY A 165 10.30 -9.52 -25.21
N VAL A 166 11.27 -9.61 -26.14
CA VAL A 166 11.61 -8.52 -27.08
C VAL A 166 10.41 -8.20 -27.98
N ARG A 167 9.77 -9.23 -28.54
CA ARG A 167 8.57 -9.07 -29.38
C ARG A 167 7.42 -8.38 -28.63
N LEU A 168 7.17 -8.78 -27.39
CA LEU A 168 6.15 -8.15 -26.56
C LEU A 168 6.51 -6.69 -26.24
N ALA A 169 7.76 -6.41 -25.87
CA ALA A 169 8.21 -5.05 -25.57
C ALA A 169 8.11 -4.13 -26.78
N GLU A 170 8.51 -4.60 -27.97
CA GLU A 170 8.42 -3.86 -29.23
C GLU A 170 6.97 -3.49 -29.57
N ALA A 171 6.06 -4.47 -29.49
CA ALA A 171 4.64 -4.22 -29.71
C ALA A 171 4.04 -3.18 -28.73
N VAL A 172 4.48 -3.19 -27.45
CA VAL A 172 4.07 -2.19 -26.47
C VAL A 172 4.62 -0.80 -26.82
N VAL A 173 5.91 -0.70 -27.22
CA VAL A 173 6.55 0.56 -27.63
C VAL A 173 5.79 1.25 -28.78
N HIS A 174 5.34 0.47 -29.78
CA HIS A 174 4.59 1.00 -30.92
C HIS A 174 3.20 1.56 -30.56
N ARG A 175 2.62 1.15 -29.41
CA ARG A 175 1.26 1.53 -29.00
C ARG A 175 1.20 2.72 -28.02
N PHE A 176 2.32 3.18 -27.48
CA PHE A 176 2.35 4.32 -26.54
C PHE A 176 1.70 5.61 -27.07
N PRO A 177 1.90 6.03 -28.34
CA PRO A 177 1.32 7.28 -28.83
C PRO A 177 -0.21 7.31 -28.78
N GLU A 178 -0.85 6.14 -28.78
CA GLU A 178 -2.31 6.01 -28.84
C GLU A 178 -2.96 6.02 -27.44
N ARG A 179 -2.18 5.87 -26.34
CA ARG A 179 -2.73 5.60 -25.01
C ARG A 179 -1.90 6.17 -23.86
N ALA A 180 -2.48 7.10 -23.11
CA ALA A 180 -1.92 7.59 -21.84
C ALA A 180 -2.92 7.46 -20.67
N ALA A 181 -3.86 6.51 -20.76
CA ALA A 181 -4.84 6.28 -19.70
C ALA A 181 -4.17 5.79 -18.41
N LEU A 182 -4.63 6.31 -17.27
CA LEU A 182 -4.08 6.00 -15.94
C LEU A 182 -4.09 4.51 -15.64
N GLU A 183 -5.19 3.82 -15.96
CA GLU A 183 -5.37 2.38 -15.71
C GLU A 183 -4.35 1.55 -16.49
N TRP A 184 -3.98 2.00 -17.69
CA TRP A 184 -2.95 1.33 -18.47
C TRP A 184 -1.55 1.55 -17.86
N ILE A 185 -1.26 2.76 -17.37
CA ILE A 185 0.06 3.11 -16.83
C ILE A 185 0.28 2.54 -15.42
N ALA A 186 -0.75 2.57 -14.59
CA ALA A 186 -0.66 2.27 -13.16
C ALA A 186 -1.38 0.96 -12.76
N GLY A 187 -2.25 0.43 -13.62
CA GLY A 187 -3.17 -0.66 -13.23
C GLY A 187 -4.33 -0.15 -12.37
N SER A 188 -5.06 -1.07 -11.74
CA SER A 188 -6.11 -0.75 -10.77
C SER A 188 -5.56 -0.50 -9.36
N ASP A 189 -6.19 0.44 -8.67
CA ASP A 189 -6.04 0.64 -7.22
C ASP A 189 -7.43 0.85 -6.59
N ALA A 190 -8.05 -0.26 -6.16
CA ALA A 190 -9.37 -0.25 -5.53
C ALA A 190 -9.43 0.59 -4.24
N ASP A 191 -8.28 0.93 -3.67
CA ASP A 191 -8.15 1.64 -2.41
C ASP A 191 -7.98 3.16 -2.60
N ALA A 192 -7.70 3.61 -3.83
CA ALA A 192 -7.48 5.02 -4.16
C ALA A 192 -8.66 5.94 -3.78
N PRO A 193 -9.95 5.60 -4.05
CA PRO A 193 -11.06 6.47 -3.65
C PRO A 193 -11.16 6.68 -2.13
N VAL A 194 -10.78 5.67 -1.34
CA VAL A 194 -10.78 5.77 0.12
C VAL A 194 -9.59 6.61 0.60
N ARG A 195 -8.40 6.42 0.03
CA ARG A 195 -7.23 7.25 0.35
C ARG A 195 -7.46 8.71 0.00
N ALA A 196 -8.07 9.01 -1.14
CA ALA A 196 -8.37 10.37 -1.56
C ALA A 196 -9.21 11.12 -0.51
N ARG A 197 -10.23 10.47 0.08
CA ARG A 197 -11.02 11.05 1.18
C ARG A 197 -10.17 11.33 2.42
N LEU A 198 -9.29 10.40 2.80
CA LEU A 198 -8.40 10.57 3.95
C LEU A 198 -7.35 11.66 3.71
N HIS A 199 -6.82 11.76 2.49
CA HIS A 199 -5.88 12.80 2.10
C HIS A 199 -6.51 14.18 2.11
N ARG A 200 -7.77 14.32 1.71
CA ARG A 200 -8.51 15.60 1.85
C ARG A 200 -8.71 16.00 3.32
N ALA A 201 -8.87 15.03 4.22
CA ALA A 201 -8.93 15.32 5.65
C ALA A 201 -7.60 15.84 6.24
N LEU A 202 -6.47 15.70 5.51
CA LEU A 202 -5.19 16.30 5.87
C LEU A 202 -5.07 17.76 5.41
N ASP A 203 -5.95 18.25 4.53
CA ASP A 203 -5.82 19.59 3.94
C ASP A 203 -5.83 20.71 4.97
N PRO A 204 -6.70 20.71 6.01
CA PRO A 204 -6.64 21.75 7.04
C PRO A 204 -5.28 21.83 7.75
N LEU A 205 -4.62 20.68 7.97
CA LEU A 205 -3.30 20.63 8.59
C LEU A 205 -2.21 21.13 7.64
N ALA A 206 -2.30 20.80 6.35
CA ALA A 206 -1.38 21.31 5.34
C ALA A 206 -1.53 22.83 5.14
N ASP A 207 -2.77 23.32 5.00
CA ASP A 207 -3.07 24.74 4.82
C ASP A 207 -2.73 25.56 6.07
N GLU A 208 -2.84 24.96 7.26
CA GLU A 208 -2.35 25.56 8.49
C GLU A 208 -0.83 25.74 8.46
N GLU A 209 -0.06 24.72 8.07
CA GLU A 209 1.40 24.82 7.96
C GLU A 209 1.84 25.86 6.93
N ASP A 210 1.15 25.95 5.79
CA ASP A 210 1.45 26.92 4.73
C ASP A 210 1.16 28.35 5.18
N ARG A 211 0.04 28.58 5.88
CA ARG A 211 -0.27 29.90 6.48
C ARG A 211 0.66 30.22 7.64
N ARG A 212 1.09 29.21 8.39
CA ARG A 212 1.90 29.33 9.61
C ARG A 212 3.34 28.94 9.38
N GLN A 213 3.93 29.27 8.22
CA GLN A 213 5.38 29.19 8.00
C GLN A 213 6.21 29.97 9.06
N GLN A 214 5.55 30.72 9.95
CA GLN A 214 6.11 31.42 11.12
C GLN A 214 6.09 30.63 12.45
N ARG A 215 5.43 29.47 12.57
CA ARG A 215 5.43 28.68 13.82
C ARG A 215 6.74 27.92 14.01
N SER A 216 7.16 27.78 15.26
CA SER A 216 8.33 26.97 15.59
C SER A 216 8.05 25.49 15.28
N VAL A 217 9.11 24.71 15.03
CA VAL A 217 9.01 23.25 14.87
C VAL A 217 8.39 22.59 16.11
N LEU A 218 8.59 23.19 17.29
CA LEU A 218 8.06 22.69 18.55
C LEU A 218 6.54 22.91 18.68
N ASP A 219 6.01 24.06 18.24
CA ASP A 219 4.56 24.29 18.27
C ASP A 219 3.80 23.28 17.39
N ARG A 220 4.40 22.93 16.25
CA ARG A 220 3.87 21.90 15.35
C ARG A 220 3.93 20.52 15.99
N TRP A 221 5.03 20.20 16.66
CA TRP A 221 5.16 18.96 17.43
C TRP A 221 4.06 18.86 18.50
N ASP A 222 3.88 19.91 19.29
CA ASP A 222 2.91 19.92 20.39
C ASP A 222 1.47 19.74 19.85
N ALA A 223 1.15 20.35 18.71
CA ALA A 223 -0.11 20.14 18.01
C ALA A 223 -0.29 18.70 17.48
N ASP A 224 0.71 18.15 16.82
CA ASP A 224 0.67 16.79 16.25
C ASP A 224 0.63 15.71 17.35
N ALA A 225 1.38 15.90 18.45
CA ALA A 225 1.40 14.99 19.59
C ALA A 225 0.09 15.00 20.39
N GLY A 226 -0.68 16.09 20.31
CA GLY A 226 -2.03 16.19 20.87
C GLY A 226 -3.09 15.39 20.11
N LEU A 227 -2.79 14.92 18.88
CA LEU A 227 -3.70 14.09 18.11
C LEU A 227 -3.64 12.62 18.56
N ALA A 228 -4.79 11.95 18.57
CA ALA A 228 -4.91 10.52 18.89
C ALA A 228 -4.44 9.62 17.72
N CYS A 229 -3.19 9.80 17.27
CA CYS A 229 -2.62 9.11 16.12
C CYS A 229 -1.09 8.99 16.21
N CYS A 230 -0.51 8.14 15.34
CA CYS A 230 0.94 8.01 15.22
C CYS A 230 1.54 9.25 14.51
N PRO A 231 2.41 10.03 15.16
CA PRO A 231 2.97 11.24 14.54
C PRO A 231 3.86 10.95 13.32
N LEU A 232 4.48 9.76 13.24
CA LEU A 232 5.25 9.37 12.07
C LEU A 232 4.37 9.07 10.86
N CYS A 233 3.24 8.35 11.06
CA CYS A 233 2.27 8.12 9.97
C CYS A 233 1.69 9.45 9.47
N LEU A 234 1.38 10.37 10.40
CA LEU A 234 0.88 11.69 10.06
C LEU A 234 1.88 12.47 9.20
N ALA A 235 3.15 12.50 9.62
CA ALA A 235 4.21 13.16 8.87
C ALA A 235 4.43 12.55 7.47
N GLU A 236 4.39 11.21 7.35
CA GLU A 236 4.48 10.50 6.06
C GLU A 236 3.40 10.97 5.09
N HIS A 237 2.13 10.82 5.49
CA HIS A 237 1.00 11.12 4.63
C HIS A 237 0.84 12.62 4.35
N ARG A 238 1.14 13.49 5.33
CA ARG A 238 1.16 14.94 5.12
C ARG A 238 2.22 15.34 4.09
N ALA A 239 3.41 14.75 4.14
CA ALA A 239 4.46 15.03 3.16
C ALA A 239 4.10 14.59 1.74
N ALA A 240 3.54 13.37 1.59
CA ALA A 240 3.01 12.92 0.30
C ALA A 240 1.91 13.87 -0.21
N ARG A 241 0.96 14.23 0.65
CA ARG A 241 -0.16 15.11 0.30
C ARG A 241 0.32 16.48 -0.19
N ARG A 242 1.27 17.11 0.51
CA ARG A 242 1.85 18.40 0.10
C ARG A 242 2.50 18.31 -1.27
N LEU A 243 3.32 17.29 -1.50
CA LEU A 243 3.98 17.08 -2.79
C LEU A 243 2.95 16.89 -3.92
N LEU A 244 1.94 16.04 -3.72
CA LEU A 244 0.95 15.75 -4.77
C LEU A 244 0.10 16.98 -5.08
N ARG A 245 -0.32 17.76 -4.06
CA ARG A 245 -1.02 19.04 -4.26
C ARG A 245 -0.16 20.05 -5.02
N TRP A 246 1.09 20.21 -4.60
CA TRP A 246 2.03 21.08 -5.31
C TRP A 246 2.23 20.62 -6.76
N ALA A 247 2.43 19.32 -7.01
CA ALA A 247 2.62 18.83 -8.37
C ALA A 247 1.39 19.06 -9.25
N ALA A 248 0.18 18.81 -8.71
CA ALA A 248 -1.09 19.03 -9.40
C ALA A 248 -1.35 20.50 -9.78
N TRP A 249 -0.90 21.44 -8.93
CA TRP A 249 -1.23 22.88 -9.01
C TRP A 249 -0.02 23.81 -9.10
N ALA A 250 1.17 23.27 -9.41
CA ALA A 250 2.32 24.08 -9.78
C ALA A 250 1.92 24.98 -10.96
N GLY A 251 2.59 26.13 -11.07
CA GLY A 251 2.24 27.21 -12.00
C GLY A 251 2.23 26.82 -13.49
N PRO A 252 2.33 27.79 -14.41
CA PRO A 252 2.20 27.51 -15.84
C PRO A 252 3.27 26.53 -16.37
N GLU A 253 4.42 26.46 -15.71
CA GLU A 253 5.45 25.48 -15.99
C GLU A 253 5.21 24.21 -15.15
N PRO A 254 5.00 23.04 -15.79
CA PRO A 254 4.81 21.80 -15.06
C PRO A 254 6.09 21.45 -14.28
N PRO A 255 5.97 20.77 -13.13
CA PRO A 255 7.14 20.39 -12.37
C PRO A 255 8.02 19.40 -13.13
N ASP A 256 9.32 19.43 -12.84
CA ASP A 256 10.31 18.56 -13.49
C ASP A 256 9.93 17.08 -13.42
N GLY A 257 10.34 16.32 -14.43
CA GLY A 257 10.06 14.88 -14.54
C GLY A 257 10.56 14.07 -13.33
N GLU A 258 11.65 14.51 -12.70
CA GLU A 258 12.17 13.84 -11.48
C GLU A 258 11.27 14.04 -10.25
N ASP A 259 10.62 15.20 -10.14
CA ASP A 259 9.70 15.51 -9.05
C ASP A 259 8.32 14.89 -9.25
N THR A 260 8.01 14.48 -10.49
CA THR A 260 6.72 13.90 -10.88
C THR A 260 6.83 12.43 -11.27
N ALA A 261 7.98 11.79 -11.05
CA ALA A 261 8.14 10.34 -11.16
C ALA A 261 7.40 9.63 -10.00
N LEU A 262 6.21 9.10 -10.29
CA LEU A 262 5.29 8.54 -9.30
C LEU A 262 5.08 7.04 -9.49
N CYS A 263 4.87 6.30 -8.40
CA CYS A 263 4.43 4.91 -8.48
C CYS A 263 2.92 4.84 -8.75
N ALA A 264 2.42 3.65 -9.10
CA ALA A 264 1.00 3.42 -9.35
C ALA A 264 0.09 3.98 -8.23
N ARG A 265 0.43 3.74 -6.96
CA ARG A 265 -0.32 4.26 -5.81
C ARG A 265 -0.46 5.78 -5.85
N HIS A 266 0.66 6.49 -6.00
CA HIS A 266 0.70 7.93 -5.93
C HIS A 266 0.21 8.61 -7.22
N LEU A 267 0.26 7.92 -8.37
CA LEU A 267 -0.45 8.36 -9.58
C LEU A 267 -1.96 8.31 -9.40
N HIS A 268 -2.49 7.25 -8.78
CA HIS A 268 -3.91 7.17 -8.43
C HIS A 268 -4.32 8.23 -7.40
N ASP A 269 -3.47 8.47 -6.39
CA ASP A 269 -3.72 9.54 -5.42
C ASP A 269 -3.76 10.93 -6.10
N LEU A 270 -2.80 11.22 -6.99
CA LEU A 270 -2.78 12.45 -7.79
C LEU A 270 -4.02 12.57 -8.69
N ALA A 271 -4.40 11.50 -9.36
CA ALA A 271 -5.57 11.50 -10.24
C ALA A 271 -6.88 11.75 -9.50
N ALA A 272 -7.00 11.24 -8.26
CA ALA A 272 -8.17 11.48 -7.41
C ALA A 272 -8.24 12.94 -6.88
N ASP A 273 -7.11 13.63 -6.87
CA ASP A 273 -7.02 15.07 -6.56
C ASP A 273 -7.35 15.93 -7.78
N GLY A 274 -6.96 15.49 -8.97
CA GLY A 274 -7.10 16.26 -10.20
C GLY A 274 -6.06 17.39 -10.29
N GLY A 275 -6.40 18.45 -11.02
CA GLY A 275 -5.55 19.64 -11.19
C GLY A 275 -5.02 19.80 -12.62
N PRO A 276 -4.57 21.02 -12.97
CA PRO A 276 -4.16 21.36 -14.34
C PRO A 276 -2.99 20.52 -14.86
N ASN A 277 -2.09 20.07 -13.98
CA ASN A 277 -0.88 19.34 -14.40
C ASN A 277 -1.06 17.81 -14.51
N LEU A 278 -2.24 17.26 -14.19
CA LEU A 278 -2.47 15.82 -14.15
C LEU A 278 -2.13 15.13 -15.49
N ALA A 279 -2.56 15.71 -16.61
CA ALA A 279 -2.33 15.15 -17.94
C ALA A 279 -0.83 15.10 -18.28
N VAL A 280 -0.09 16.17 -18.00
CA VAL A 280 1.36 16.26 -18.26
C VAL A 280 2.13 15.28 -17.37
N ILE A 281 1.79 15.19 -16.07
CA ILE A 281 2.44 14.25 -15.15
C ILE A 281 2.17 12.79 -15.57
N THR A 282 0.93 12.49 -15.96
CA THR A 282 0.56 11.15 -16.45
C THR A 282 1.32 10.80 -17.73
N ALA A 283 1.42 11.75 -18.67
CA ALA A 283 2.20 11.61 -19.90
C ALA A 283 3.70 11.41 -19.62
N GLY A 284 4.28 12.14 -18.66
CA GLY A 284 5.67 11.96 -18.23
C GLY A 284 5.93 10.56 -17.66
N ASN A 285 5.00 10.03 -16.86
CA ASN A 285 5.09 8.66 -16.35
C ASN A 285 4.90 7.59 -17.45
N ALA A 286 4.05 7.84 -18.45
CA ALA A 286 3.96 7.01 -19.65
C ALA A 286 5.27 7.02 -20.46
N ALA A 287 5.86 8.19 -20.69
CA ALA A 287 7.14 8.32 -21.38
C ALA A 287 8.27 7.58 -20.65
N ALA A 288 8.28 7.63 -19.31
CA ALA A 288 9.22 6.87 -18.50
C ALA A 288 9.04 5.35 -18.68
N TRP A 289 7.81 4.86 -18.80
CA TRP A 289 7.55 3.46 -19.15
C TRP A 289 8.03 3.11 -20.56
N GLN A 290 7.74 3.96 -21.55
CA GLN A 290 8.20 3.76 -22.92
C GLN A 290 9.72 3.62 -22.98
N ALA A 291 10.44 4.53 -22.30
CA ALA A 291 11.90 4.48 -22.20
C ALA A 291 12.41 3.17 -21.56
N ARG A 292 11.69 2.62 -20.56
CA ARG A 292 12.03 1.32 -19.95
C ARG A 292 11.86 0.16 -20.92
N PHE A 293 10.74 0.10 -21.66
CA PHE A 293 10.51 -0.95 -22.66
C PHE A 293 11.50 -0.88 -23.82
N THR A 294 11.78 0.33 -24.33
CA THR A 294 12.82 0.54 -25.36
C THR A 294 14.18 0.08 -24.87
N ARG A 295 14.58 0.47 -23.65
CA ARG A 295 15.86 0.03 -23.07
C ARG A 295 15.90 -1.50 -22.89
N PHE A 296 14.82 -2.11 -22.43
CA PHE A 296 14.73 -3.57 -22.28
C PHE A 296 14.93 -4.27 -23.62
N HIS A 297 14.25 -3.81 -24.67
CA HIS A 297 14.39 -4.32 -26.04
C HIS A 297 15.84 -4.27 -26.52
N LEU A 298 16.50 -3.11 -26.38
CA LEU A 298 17.90 -2.92 -26.75
C LEU A 298 18.85 -3.83 -25.95
N LEU A 299 18.73 -3.85 -24.61
CA LEU A 299 19.59 -4.65 -23.73
C LEU A 299 19.42 -6.16 -23.94
N ARG A 300 18.23 -6.62 -24.33
CA ARG A 300 17.97 -8.05 -24.61
C ARG A 300 18.53 -8.50 -25.96
N ARG A 301 18.63 -7.59 -26.94
CA ARG A 301 19.33 -7.82 -28.22
C ARG A 301 20.85 -7.83 -28.04
N GLN A 302 21.37 -7.14 -27.02
CA GLN A 302 22.77 -7.23 -26.62
C GLN A 302 23.07 -8.60 -25.96
N GLY A 303 24.26 -9.15 -26.20
CA GLY A 303 24.72 -10.39 -25.55
C GLY A 303 25.17 -10.20 -24.10
N GLY A 304 25.47 -11.30 -23.41
CA GLY A 304 26.21 -11.27 -22.14
C GLY A 304 25.44 -10.71 -20.92
N ALA A 305 26.12 -9.86 -20.13
CA ALA A 305 25.61 -9.36 -18.85
C ALA A 305 24.43 -8.37 -18.99
N ALA A 306 24.39 -7.60 -20.08
CA ALA A 306 23.29 -6.69 -20.40
C ALA A 306 21.94 -7.43 -20.49
N ARG A 307 21.93 -8.58 -21.19
CA ARG A 307 20.75 -9.44 -21.33
C ARG A 307 20.25 -10.00 -19.99
N ARG A 308 21.16 -10.30 -19.05
CA ARG A 308 20.83 -10.85 -17.73
C ARG A 308 20.20 -9.82 -16.80
N THR A 309 20.61 -8.56 -16.91
CA THR A 309 20.11 -7.45 -16.06
C THR A 309 18.88 -6.74 -16.65
N ALA A 310 18.57 -6.95 -17.93
CA ALA A 310 17.43 -6.32 -18.60
C ALA A 310 16.08 -6.53 -17.87
N PRO A 311 15.70 -7.74 -17.41
CA PRO A 311 14.44 -7.94 -16.68
C PRO A 311 14.34 -7.09 -15.42
N GLU A 312 15.41 -7.03 -14.62
CA GLU A 312 15.46 -6.23 -13.40
C GLU A 312 15.32 -4.74 -13.73
N ARG A 313 16.03 -4.25 -14.75
CA ARG A 313 15.92 -2.86 -15.21
C ARG A 313 14.56 -2.50 -15.78
N LEU A 314 13.83 -3.45 -16.38
CA LEU A 314 12.46 -3.21 -16.84
C LEU A 314 11.48 -3.07 -15.66
N LEU A 315 11.64 -3.92 -14.64
CA LEU A 315 10.76 -3.95 -13.47
C LEU A 315 11.02 -2.80 -12.50
N TYR A 316 12.28 -2.37 -12.37
CA TYR A 316 12.69 -1.40 -11.34
C TYR A 316 13.24 -0.09 -11.92
N GLY A 317 13.49 0.00 -13.23
CA GLY A 317 14.13 1.17 -13.88
C GLY A 317 15.61 1.35 -13.49
N PRO A 318 16.42 2.14 -14.23
CA PRO A 318 17.73 2.59 -13.75
C PRO A 318 17.63 3.80 -12.79
N ASP A 319 16.56 4.60 -12.88
CA ASP A 319 16.25 5.68 -11.95
C ASP A 319 15.46 5.16 -10.74
N THR A 320 16.06 4.18 -10.04
CA THR A 320 15.58 3.67 -8.74
C THR A 320 15.65 4.71 -7.61
N ARG A 321 15.85 6.00 -7.93
CA ARG A 321 15.45 7.11 -7.05
C ARG A 321 14.01 6.91 -6.57
N GLY A 322 13.19 6.14 -7.28
CA GLY A 322 11.91 5.66 -6.79
C GLY A 322 10.86 6.76 -6.84
N CYS A 323 9.62 6.40 -6.53
CA CYS A 323 8.54 7.37 -6.47
C CYS A 323 8.94 8.56 -5.59
N ARG A 324 8.87 9.79 -6.12
CA ARG A 324 9.19 11.01 -5.37
C ARG A 324 8.35 11.11 -4.10
N ALA A 325 7.05 10.84 -4.17
CA ALA A 325 6.18 10.83 -3.00
C ALA A 325 6.58 9.77 -1.96
N CYS A 326 6.96 8.54 -2.37
CA CYS A 326 7.47 7.55 -1.42
C CYS A 326 8.78 8.00 -0.73
N ARG A 327 9.65 8.72 -1.43
CA ARG A 327 10.86 9.30 -0.84
C ARG A 327 10.53 10.36 0.19
N GLU A 328 9.59 11.26 -0.12
CA GLU A 328 9.14 12.30 0.79
C GLU A 328 8.47 11.72 2.03
N GLU A 329 7.63 10.69 1.89
CA GLU A 329 7.07 9.94 3.04
C GLU A 329 8.20 9.44 3.95
N ALA A 330 9.16 8.70 3.37
CA ALA A 330 10.26 8.12 4.14
C ALA A 330 11.16 9.18 4.78
N LEU A 331 11.42 10.29 4.09
CA LEU A 331 12.20 11.41 4.63
C LEU A 331 11.47 12.09 5.79
N ALA A 332 10.16 12.35 5.64
CA ALA A 332 9.33 12.95 6.68
C ALA A 332 9.25 12.06 7.91
N ALA A 333 9.07 10.75 7.76
CA ALA A 333 9.08 9.81 8.89
C ALA A 333 10.41 9.85 9.65
N ARG A 334 11.54 9.87 8.94
CA ARG A 334 12.87 9.96 9.55
C ARG A 334 13.04 11.27 10.32
N ARG A 335 12.73 12.41 9.69
CA ARG A 335 12.82 13.73 10.35
C ARG A 335 11.91 13.82 11.58
N GLN A 336 10.70 13.27 11.50
CA GLN A 336 9.77 13.25 12.63
C GLN A 336 10.28 12.38 13.79
N ARG A 337 10.93 11.25 13.48
CA ARG A 337 11.59 10.42 14.48
C ARG A 337 12.73 11.17 15.17
N ASP A 338 13.59 11.82 14.38
CA ASP A 338 14.73 12.57 14.90
C ASP A 338 14.25 13.74 15.79
N LEU A 339 13.18 14.43 15.37
CA LEU A 339 12.51 15.46 16.16
C LEU A 339 11.93 14.89 17.47
N LEU A 340 11.21 13.78 17.43
CA LEU A 340 10.70 13.12 18.63
C LEU A 340 11.85 12.78 19.59
N THR A 341 12.97 12.22 19.10
CA THR A 341 14.14 11.96 19.94
C THR A 341 14.69 13.24 20.57
N ALA A 342 14.80 14.33 19.81
CA ALA A 342 15.27 15.61 20.33
C ALA A 342 14.30 16.18 21.39
N VAL A 343 13.00 16.11 21.14
CA VAL A 343 11.97 16.63 22.04
C VAL A 343 11.93 15.88 23.37
N LEU A 344 12.24 14.58 23.39
CA LEU A 344 12.27 13.80 24.63
C LEU A 344 13.40 14.20 25.60
N TYR A 345 14.37 15.04 25.17
CA TYR A 345 15.33 15.66 26.09
C TYR A 345 14.73 16.83 26.88
N ASP A 346 13.58 17.38 26.46
CA ASP A 346 12.81 18.36 27.23
C ASP A 346 11.88 17.64 28.22
N ALA A 347 12.09 17.86 29.53
CA ALA A 347 11.36 17.13 30.57
C ALA A 347 9.84 17.41 30.58
N THR A 348 9.40 18.57 30.09
CA THR A 348 7.97 18.90 30.02
C THR A 348 7.33 18.15 28.86
N ARG A 349 7.95 18.15 27.68
CA ARG A 349 7.45 17.43 26.51
C ARG A 349 7.59 15.92 26.63
N ALA A 350 8.62 15.43 27.30
CA ALA A 350 8.74 14.00 27.62
C ALA A 350 7.53 13.52 28.45
N ARG A 351 7.18 14.25 29.51
CA ARG A 351 5.97 13.96 30.33
C ARG A 351 4.67 14.10 29.53
N ALA A 352 4.57 15.11 28.68
CA ALA A 352 3.41 15.25 27.79
C ALA A 352 3.26 14.03 26.86
N TYR A 353 4.37 13.59 26.27
CA TYR A 353 4.40 12.44 25.35
C TYR A 353 4.03 11.12 26.04
N GLU A 354 4.39 10.91 27.32
CA GLU A 354 3.95 9.73 28.09
C GLU A 354 2.42 9.59 28.14
N THR A 355 1.71 10.72 28.10
CA THR A 355 0.24 10.77 28.08
C THR A 355 -0.37 10.91 26.68
N ALA A 356 0.46 11.03 25.64
CA ALA A 356 0.01 11.10 24.24
C ALA A 356 -0.34 9.70 23.68
N HIS A 357 -0.85 9.66 22.45
CA HIS A 357 -1.10 8.40 21.74
C HIS A 357 0.18 7.61 21.46
N GLY A 358 1.27 8.32 21.15
CA GLY A 358 2.56 7.75 20.82
C GLY A 358 2.64 7.18 19.41
N ILE A 359 3.69 6.39 19.13
CA ILE A 359 3.90 5.77 17.81
C ILE A 359 3.08 4.48 17.67
N CYS A 360 2.72 4.09 16.44
CA CYS A 360 2.06 2.80 16.22
C CYS A 360 3.07 1.63 16.29
N LEU A 361 2.57 0.42 16.56
CA LEU A 361 3.34 -0.83 16.56
C LEU A 361 4.16 -1.00 15.27
N ARG A 362 3.58 -0.64 14.12
CA ARG A 362 4.26 -0.69 12.82
C ARG A 362 5.53 0.16 12.77
N HIS A 363 5.49 1.40 13.29
CA HIS A 363 6.67 2.27 13.36
C HIS A 363 7.62 1.86 14.47
N ALA A 364 7.12 1.32 15.58
CA ALA A 364 7.98 0.80 16.64
C ALA A 364 8.85 -0.36 16.16
N MET A 365 8.32 -1.26 15.32
CA MET A 365 9.11 -2.36 14.75
C MET A 365 10.19 -1.89 13.76
N SER A 366 9.97 -0.78 13.05
CA SER A 366 10.97 -0.22 12.13
C SER A 366 11.98 0.70 12.82
N TRP A 367 11.83 0.92 14.13
CA TRP A 367 12.75 1.66 14.97
C TRP A 367 13.58 0.65 15.80
N PRO A 368 14.86 0.41 15.44
CA PRO A 368 15.67 -0.61 16.11
C PRO A 368 15.84 -0.37 17.60
N ASP A 369 16.03 0.90 17.99
CA ASP A 369 16.29 1.29 19.37
C ASP A 369 15.48 2.56 19.73
N PRO A 370 14.17 2.44 20.01
CA PRO A 370 13.34 3.57 20.40
C PRO A 370 13.73 4.04 21.82
N PRO A 371 13.78 5.36 22.09
CA PRO A 371 14.02 5.89 23.43
C PRO A 371 13.07 5.28 24.47
N ALA A 372 13.54 5.10 25.71
CA ALA A 372 12.76 4.47 26.77
C ALA A 372 11.35 5.06 26.96
N PRO A 373 11.12 6.40 26.92
CA PRO A 373 9.78 6.97 27.00
C PRO A 373 8.86 6.55 25.84
N VAL A 374 9.41 6.39 24.62
CA VAL A 374 8.66 5.90 23.45
C VAL A 374 8.18 4.48 23.68
N PHE A 375 9.08 3.61 24.14
CA PHE A 375 8.74 2.22 24.40
C PHE A 375 7.78 2.05 25.58
N ALA A 376 7.95 2.85 26.64
CA ALA A 376 7.06 2.85 27.80
C ALA A 376 5.63 3.28 27.42
N ALA A 377 5.48 4.36 26.65
CA ALA A 377 4.20 4.82 26.14
C ALA A 377 3.54 3.76 25.26
N LEU A 378 4.28 3.18 24.30
CA LEU A 378 3.78 2.10 23.44
C LEU A 378 3.28 0.91 24.27
N ARG A 379 4.07 0.44 25.24
CA ARG A 379 3.70 -0.68 26.10
C ARG A 379 2.40 -0.39 26.86
N ALA A 380 2.31 0.78 27.48
CA ALA A 380 1.10 1.19 28.20
C ALA A 380 -0.13 1.22 27.28
N ARG A 381 0.00 1.82 26.09
CA ARG A 381 -1.09 1.90 25.11
C ARG A 381 -1.52 0.54 24.59
N THR A 382 -0.56 -0.36 24.34
CA THR A 382 -0.87 -1.72 23.89
C THR A 382 -1.55 -2.56 24.98
N ALA A 383 -1.18 -2.37 26.26
CA ALA A 383 -1.83 -3.03 27.38
C ALA A 383 -3.27 -2.53 27.58
N LEU A 384 -3.49 -1.22 27.48
CA LEU A 384 -4.83 -0.64 27.53
C LEU A 384 -5.68 -1.12 26.34
N LEU A 385 -5.14 -1.11 25.13
CA LEU A 385 -5.83 -1.63 23.95
C LEU A 385 -6.21 -3.10 24.12
N ARG A 386 -5.31 -3.93 24.69
CA ARG A 386 -5.63 -5.33 24.99
C ARG A 386 -6.85 -5.44 25.90
N TRP A 387 -6.85 -4.68 27.00
CA TRP A 387 -7.96 -4.69 27.94
C TRP A 387 -9.28 -4.27 27.27
N GLU A 388 -9.26 -3.21 26.44
CA GLU A 388 -10.45 -2.78 25.70
C GLU A 388 -10.93 -3.84 24.69
N LEU A 389 -10.00 -4.56 24.04
CA LEU A 389 -10.33 -5.65 23.11
C LEU A 389 -10.94 -6.84 23.85
N ASP A 390 -10.35 -7.25 24.97
CA ASP A 390 -10.86 -8.34 25.81
C ASP A 390 -12.28 -8.03 26.30
N GLU A 391 -12.51 -6.80 26.78
CA GLU A 391 -13.82 -6.36 27.24
C GLU A 391 -14.85 -6.28 26.09
N ALA A 392 -14.43 -5.78 24.91
CA ALA A 392 -15.30 -5.76 23.74
C ALA A 392 -15.67 -7.18 23.28
N LEU A 393 -14.73 -8.12 23.29
CA LEU A 393 -14.96 -9.52 22.93
C LEU A 393 -15.88 -10.22 23.93
N ARG A 394 -15.65 -10.03 25.23
CA ARG A 394 -16.52 -10.54 26.31
C ARG A 394 -17.96 -10.05 26.15
N LYS A 395 -18.15 -8.77 25.82
CA LYS A 395 -19.47 -8.15 25.59
C LYS A 395 -20.14 -8.53 24.27
N GLN A 396 -19.43 -9.18 23.35
CA GLN A 396 -20.03 -9.77 22.16
C GLN A 396 -20.68 -11.14 22.43
N GLU A 397 -20.38 -11.75 23.58
CA GLU A 397 -20.91 -13.05 23.93
C GLU A 397 -22.40 -12.98 24.30
N TRP A 398 -23.15 -14.03 23.98
CA TRP A 398 -24.61 -14.03 24.15
C TRP A 398 -25.07 -13.82 25.61
N HIS A 399 -24.27 -14.27 26.58
CA HIS A 399 -24.63 -14.22 27.99
C HIS A 399 -24.44 -12.83 28.62
N THR A 400 -23.58 -11.97 28.05
CA THR A 400 -23.33 -10.59 28.50
C THR A 400 -24.25 -9.57 27.81
N ARG A 401 -25.20 -10.01 26.97
CA ARG A 401 -26.10 -9.13 26.20
C ARG A 401 -26.96 -8.16 27.03
N HIS A 402 -27.10 -8.44 28.32
CA HIS A 402 -27.88 -7.63 29.27
C HIS A 402 -27.06 -6.50 29.88
N GLU A 403 -25.73 -6.52 29.73
CA GLU A 403 -24.84 -5.47 30.22
C GLU A 403 -24.93 -4.21 29.35
N VAL A 404 -24.65 -3.06 29.97
CA VAL A 404 -24.58 -1.78 29.25
C VAL A 404 -23.36 -1.77 28.34
N ARG A 405 -23.62 -1.46 27.07
CA ARG A 405 -22.62 -1.29 26.02
C ARG A 405 -21.96 0.09 26.14
N GLY A 406 -20.64 0.13 26.28
CA GLY A 406 -19.86 1.36 26.43
C GLY A 406 -18.94 1.65 25.24
N ALA A 407 -17.91 2.48 25.51
CA ALA A 407 -16.95 2.94 24.51
C ALA A 407 -16.03 1.84 23.95
N GLU A 408 -15.94 0.69 24.64
CA GLU A 408 -15.23 -0.52 24.21
C GLU A 408 -15.76 -1.06 22.88
N LEU A 409 -17.05 -0.87 22.54
CA LEU A 409 -17.58 -1.32 21.25
C LEU A 409 -16.98 -0.56 20.07
N GLY A 410 -16.43 0.63 20.31
CA GLY A 410 -15.68 1.40 19.32
C GLY A 410 -14.21 0.97 19.18
N VAL A 411 -13.71 0.03 19.99
CA VAL A 411 -12.28 -0.33 20.01
C VAL A 411 -11.80 -0.82 18.64
N GLY A 412 -12.63 -1.57 17.90
CA GLY A 412 -12.29 -2.04 16.56
C GLY A 412 -12.01 -0.91 15.55
N LEU A 413 -12.61 0.27 15.75
CA LEU A 413 -12.36 1.46 14.94
C LEU A 413 -11.12 2.24 15.41
N ARG A 414 -10.77 2.18 16.71
CA ARG A 414 -9.62 2.91 17.26
C ARG A 414 -8.32 2.12 17.16
N ALA A 415 -8.37 0.80 17.36
CA ALA A 415 -7.23 -0.11 17.31
C ALA A 415 -6.29 0.08 16.09
N PRO A 416 -6.78 0.33 14.85
CA PRO A 416 -5.90 0.59 13.72
C PRO A 416 -4.90 1.72 13.94
N THR A 417 -5.26 2.78 14.68
CA THR A 417 -4.34 3.91 14.95
C THR A 417 -3.10 3.51 15.75
N LEU A 418 -3.21 2.50 16.61
CA LEU A 418 -2.11 1.98 17.41
C LEU A 418 -1.39 0.82 16.72
N VAL A 419 -2.08 0.00 15.92
CA VAL A 419 -1.45 -1.13 15.23
C VAL A 419 -0.73 -0.70 13.95
N ASP A 420 -1.41 0.02 13.06
CA ASP A 420 -0.87 0.56 11.81
C ASP A 420 -1.60 1.86 11.44
N GLY A 421 -1.05 3.00 11.89
CA GLY A 421 -1.66 4.32 11.72
C GLY A 421 -1.91 4.74 10.27
N ARG A 422 -1.32 4.05 9.30
CA ARG A 422 -1.55 4.28 7.86
C ARG A 422 -2.97 3.88 7.42
N VAL A 423 -3.70 3.14 8.24
CA VAL A 423 -5.13 2.83 8.01
C VAL A 423 -5.94 4.12 7.87
N TYR A 424 -5.64 5.16 8.65
CA TYR A 424 -6.32 6.46 8.60
C TYR A 424 -5.42 7.57 8.04
N ALA A 425 -4.43 7.22 7.22
CA ALA A 425 -3.45 8.18 6.71
C ALA A 425 -2.75 9.00 7.82
N GLY A 426 -2.54 8.39 8.99
CA GLY A 426 -1.95 9.06 10.15
C GLY A 426 -2.90 9.98 10.93
N LEU A 427 -4.19 10.04 10.60
CA LEU A 427 -5.19 10.77 11.38
C LEU A 427 -5.85 9.87 12.44
N PRO A 428 -6.51 10.44 13.47
CA PRO A 428 -7.44 9.69 14.30
C PRO A 428 -8.61 9.13 13.46
N PRO A 429 -9.33 8.10 13.94
CA PRO A 429 -10.50 7.58 13.26
C PRO A 429 -11.53 8.71 13.11
N GLN A 430 -11.95 8.96 11.88
CA GLN A 430 -12.95 9.99 11.60
C GLN A 430 -14.32 9.47 12.06
N PRO A 431 -15.15 10.31 12.72
CA PRO A 431 -16.53 9.93 13.01
C PRO A 431 -17.25 9.59 11.71
N ARG A 432 -18.04 8.51 11.71
CA ARG A 432 -18.86 8.16 10.54
C ARG A 432 -19.92 9.25 10.39
N VAL A 433 -19.85 10.03 9.32
CA VAL A 433 -20.96 10.86 8.86
C VAL A 433 -21.97 9.88 8.27
N HIS A 434 -23.04 9.63 9.02
CA HIS A 434 -24.13 8.73 8.62
C HIS A 434 -25.05 9.36 7.60
#